data_AF-A0A925GT40-F1
#
_entry.id   AF-A0A925GT40-F1
#
_cell.length_a   1.000
_cell.length_b   1.000
_cell.length_c   1.000
_cell.angle_alpha   90.00
_cell.angle_beta   90.00
_cell.angle_gamma   90.00
#
_symmetry.space_group_name_H-M   'P 1'
#
loop_
_entity.id
_entity.type
_entity.pdbx_description
1 polymer ?
#
loop_
_entity_poly.entity_id
_entity_poly.type
_entity_poly.pdbx_seq_one_letter_code
_entity_poly.pdbx_strand_id
1 'polypeptide(L)'
;GLLRSQTNLAEVRAALLTAFEQDSDPDVRLRALEGLRAWSGQADIRKALARAVLRDSNPTVRTQAIDLLTQSREPALVGVLQEALVREDNDDVRLKCRQVLHQMKASEETF
;
A
#
# COMPACT_ATOMS: atom_id res chain seq x y z
N GLY A 1 4.82 22.40 22.75
CA GLY A 1 3.41 22.23 23.17
C GLY A 1 2.75 21.22 22.26
N LEU A 2 1.90 20.36 22.82
CA LEU A 2 1.31 19.17 22.16
C LEU A 2 0.67 19.48 20.78
N LEU A 3 -0.01 20.63 20.65
CA LEU A 3 -0.67 21.06 19.42
C LEU A 3 0.30 21.22 18.24
N ARG A 4 1.46 21.87 18.44
CA ARG A 4 2.45 22.06 17.36
C ARG A 4 3.04 20.73 16.87
N SER A 5 3.25 19.77 17.77
CA SER A 5 3.75 18.45 17.41
C SER A 5 2.76 17.65 16.56
N GLN A 6 1.46 17.75 16.87
CA GLN A 6 0.41 17.11 16.07
C GLN A 6 0.26 17.73 14.68
N THR A 7 0.35 19.07 14.58
CA THR A 7 0.35 19.78 13.29
C THR A 7 1.53 19.34 12.41
N ASN A 8 2.73 19.28 12.97
CA ASN A 8 3.92 18.84 12.23
C ASN A 8 3.79 17.40 11.73
N LEU A 9 3.20 16.49 12.52
CA LEU A 9 2.97 15.10 12.08
C LEU A 9 1.97 15.03 10.92
N ALA A 10 0.92 15.84 10.95
CA ALA A 10 -0.06 15.90 9.87
C ALA A 10 0.56 16.44 8.57
N GLU A 11 1.41 17.47 8.65
CA GLU A 11 2.15 18.03 7.51
C GLU A 11 3.13 17.02 6.92
N VAL A 12 3.90 16.32 7.76
CA VAL A 12 4.83 15.27 7.32
C VAL A 12 4.06 14.16 6.61
N ARG A 13 2.94 13.69 7.17
CA ARG A 13 2.10 12.68 6.53
C ARG A 13 1.58 13.14 5.17
N ALA A 14 1.10 14.38 5.08
CA ALA A 14 0.60 14.95 3.82
C ALA A 14 1.71 15.06 2.75
N ALA A 15 2.90 15.48 3.15
CA ALA A 15 4.06 15.56 2.26
C ALA A 15 4.48 14.17 1.75
N LEU A 16 4.55 13.18 2.64
CA LEU A 16 4.85 11.79 2.27
C LEU A 16 3.78 11.22 1.34
N LEU A 17 2.49 11.47 1.62
CA LEU A 17 1.41 11.03 0.74
C LEU A 17 1.51 11.65 -0.65
N THR A 18 1.84 12.95 -0.72
CA THR A 18 2.06 13.66 -1.99
C THR A 18 3.23 13.07 -2.77
N ALA A 19 4.37 12.84 -2.09
CA ALA A 19 5.55 12.23 -2.71
C ALA A 19 5.24 10.82 -3.23
N PHE A 20 4.53 10.01 -2.45
CA PHE A 20 4.12 8.67 -2.87
C PHE A 20 3.20 8.69 -4.09
N GLU A 21 2.26 9.63 -4.16
CA GLU A 21 1.26 9.67 -5.24
C GLU A 21 1.78 10.29 -6.55
N GLN A 22 2.74 11.21 -6.47
CA GLN A 22 3.04 12.15 -7.57
C GLN A 22 4.50 12.17 -8.01
N ASP A 23 5.43 11.67 -7.19
CA ASP A 23 6.85 11.73 -7.57
C ASP A 23 7.15 10.78 -8.74
N SER A 24 7.86 11.27 -9.74
CA SER A 24 8.27 10.48 -10.91
C SER A 24 9.28 9.40 -10.56
N ASP A 25 10.10 9.61 -9.54
CA ASP A 25 11.16 8.69 -9.15
C ASP A 25 10.59 7.57 -8.25
N PRO A 26 10.63 6.30 -8.68
CA PRO A 26 10.19 5.18 -7.84
C PRO A 26 10.93 5.10 -6.51
N ASP A 27 12.18 5.52 -6.44
CA ASP A 27 12.99 5.50 -5.21
C ASP A 27 12.48 6.52 -4.18
N VAL A 28 11.92 7.64 -4.63
CA VAL A 28 11.25 8.61 -3.75
C VAL A 28 9.91 8.06 -3.29
N ARG A 29 9.14 7.47 -4.20
CA ARG A 29 7.85 6.83 -3.87
C ARG A 29 8.01 5.69 -2.86
N LEU A 30 9.05 4.87 -2.98
CA LEU A 30 9.39 3.84 -2.01
C LEU A 30 9.68 4.46 -0.64
N ARG A 31 10.62 5.42 -0.55
CA ARG A 31 10.92 6.11 0.72
C ARG A 31 9.68 6.73 1.37
N ALA A 32 8.78 7.25 0.57
CA ALA A 32 7.50 7.77 1.04
C ALA A 32 6.62 6.66 1.64
N LEU A 33 6.53 5.48 1.00
CA LEU A 33 5.87 4.30 1.57
C LEU A 33 6.45 3.87 2.91
N GLU A 34 7.79 3.84 3.05
CA GLU A 34 8.41 3.54 4.34
C GLU A 34 7.98 4.54 5.43
N GLY A 35 7.99 5.83 5.11
CA GLY A 35 7.54 6.89 6.02
C GLY A 35 6.04 6.77 6.38
N LEU A 36 5.21 6.29 5.46
CA LEU A 36 3.76 6.15 5.66
C LEU A 36 3.35 4.91 6.45
N ARG A 37 4.28 3.97 6.75
CA ARG A 37 3.97 2.68 7.40
C ARG A 37 3.16 2.82 8.69
N ALA A 38 3.50 3.80 9.54
CA ALA A 38 2.79 4.01 10.81
C ALA A 38 1.32 4.49 10.64
N TRP A 39 0.97 4.96 9.45
CA TRP A 39 -0.36 5.46 9.13
C TRP A 39 -1.05 4.62 8.04
N SER A 40 -0.54 3.43 7.72
CA SER A 40 -1.09 2.53 6.70
C SER A 40 -2.54 2.11 6.94
N GLY A 41 -3.03 2.24 8.18
CA GLY A 41 -4.42 2.03 8.55
C GLY A 41 -5.34 3.24 8.31
N GLN A 42 -4.86 4.39 7.84
CA GLN A 42 -5.71 5.57 7.59
C GLN A 42 -6.34 5.53 6.20
N ALA A 43 -7.59 5.99 6.09
CA ALA A 43 -8.42 5.76 4.89
C ALA A 43 -7.87 6.39 3.61
N ASP A 44 -7.25 7.57 3.70
CA ASP A 44 -6.56 8.25 2.61
C ASP A 44 -5.33 7.44 2.15
N ILE A 45 -4.51 6.99 3.08
CA ILE A 45 -3.31 6.19 2.79
C ILE A 45 -3.70 4.83 2.20
N ARG A 46 -4.71 4.15 2.74
CA ARG A 46 -5.21 2.88 2.19
C ARG A 46 -5.69 3.02 0.75
N LYS A 47 -6.39 4.12 0.43
CA LYS A 47 -6.80 4.42 -0.95
C LYS A 47 -5.60 4.65 -1.86
N ALA A 48 -4.59 5.38 -1.40
CA ALA A 48 -3.38 5.61 -2.18
C ALA A 48 -2.60 4.30 -2.42
N LEU A 49 -2.44 3.47 -1.39
CA LEU A 49 -1.83 2.15 -1.49
C LEU A 49 -2.57 1.26 -2.49
N ALA A 50 -3.90 1.17 -2.40
CA ALA A 50 -4.71 0.37 -3.31
C ALA A 50 -4.56 0.85 -4.77
N ARG A 51 -4.52 2.16 -5.00
CA ARG A 51 -4.27 2.71 -6.33
C ARG A 51 -2.87 2.36 -6.83
N ALA A 52 -1.85 2.39 -5.98
CA ALA A 52 -0.49 2.02 -6.37
C ALA A 52 -0.40 0.54 -6.75
N VAL A 53 -1.03 -0.38 -6.00
CA VAL A 53 -1.11 -1.80 -6.36
C VAL A 53 -1.64 -2.01 -7.78
N LEU A 54 -2.60 -1.18 -8.21
CA LEU A 54 -3.25 -1.33 -9.50
C LEU A 54 -2.59 -0.55 -10.64
N ARG A 55 -1.80 0.48 -10.34
CA ARG A 55 -1.42 1.51 -11.34
C ARG A 55 0.01 2.02 -11.27
N ASP A 56 0.78 1.75 -10.21
CA ASP A 56 2.16 2.20 -10.18
C ASP A 56 2.96 1.50 -11.27
N SER A 57 3.77 2.25 -12.01
CA SER A 57 4.59 1.70 -13.10
C SER A 57 5.70 0.79 -12.60
N ASN A 58 6.17 0.99 -11.36
CA ASN A 58 7.28 0.26 -10.78
C ASN A 58 6.78 -0.98 -9.98
N PRO A 59 7.22 -2.21 -10.32
CA PRO A 59 6.76 -3.44 -9.67
C PRO A 59 7.18 -3.54 -8.19
N THR A 60 8.29 -2.93 -7.81
CA THR A 60 8.73 -2.88 -6.40
C THR A 60 7.80 -2.02 -5.56
N VAL A 61 7.35 -0.87 -6.09
CA VAL A 61 6.35 -0.02 -5.43
C VAL A 61 5.03 -0.77 -5.25
N ARG A 62 4.56 -1.49 -6.30
CA ARG A 62 3.35 -2.32 -6.22
C ARG A 62 3.47 -3.39 -5.13
N THR A 63 4.59 -4.11 -5.10
CA THR A 63 4.88 -5.14 -4.08
C THR A 63 4.86 -4.56 -2.67
N GLN A 64 5.54 -3.43 -2.45
CA GLN A 64 5.60 -2.81 -1.13
C GLN A 64 4.24 -2.27 -0.66
N ALA A 65 3.41 -1.79 -1.60
CA ALA A 65 2.03 -1.39 -1.32
C ALA A 65 1.14 -2.59 -0.92
N ILE A 66 1.28 -3.75 -1.59
CA ILE A 66 0.60 -5.00 -1.21
C ILE A 66 0.99 -5.39 0.23
N ASP A 67 2.27 -5.33 0.57
CA ASP A 67 2.75 -5.67 1.91
C ASP A 67 2.14 -4.77 2.99
N LEU A 68 2.09 -3.46 2.77
CA LEU A 68 1.51 -2.52 3.73
C LEU A 68 0.00 -2.71 3.91
N LEU A 69 -0.75 -2.96 2.82
CA LEU A 69 -2.18 -3.25 2.92
C LEU A 69 -2.47 -4.59 3.63
N THR A 70 -1.58 -5.57 3.45
CA THR A 70 -1.68 -6.87 4.13
C THR A 70 -1.49 -6.69 5.64
N GLN A 71 -0.50 -5.87 6.05
CA GLN A 71 -0.23 -5.56 7.45
C GLN A 71 -1.38 -4.81 8.14
N SER A 72 -2.05 -3.89 7.41
CA SER A 72 -3.18 -3.13 7.96
C SER A 72 -4.50 -3.94 8.00
N ARG A 73 -4.49 -5.19 7.54
CA ARG A 73 -5.67 -6.09 7.47
C ARG A 73 -6.86 -5.44 6.76
N GLU A 74 -6.60 -4.73 5.67
CA GLU A 74 -7.65 -3.99 4.97
C GLU A 74 -8.67 -4.96 4.33
N PRO A 75 -9.97 -4.93 4.70
CA PRO A 75 -10.95 -5.86 4.14
C PRO A 75 -11.13 -5.73 2.63
N ALA A 76 -10.96 -4.51 2.09
CA ALA A 76 -11.04 -4.24 0.67
C ALA A 76 -9.85 -4.80 -0.14
N LEU A 77 -8.78 -5.27 0.53
CA LEU A 77 -7.57 -5.77 -0.13
C LEU A 77 -7.87 -6.96 -1.05
N VAL A 78 -8.80 -7.84 -0.68
CA VAL A 78 -9.15 -9.02 -1.51
C VAL A 78 -9.56 -8.59 -2.92
N GLY A 79 -10.46 -7.60 -3.02
CA GLY A 79 -10.91 -7.07 -4.32
C GLY A 79 -9.78 -6.42 -5.11
N VAL A 80 -8.92 -5.65 -4.44
CA VAL A 80 -7.75 -5.01 -5.07
C VAL A 80 -6.79 -6.06 -5.63
N LEU A 81 -6.47 -7.12 -4.87
CA LEU A 81 -5.57 -8.17 -5.32
C LEU A 81 -6.17 -9.00 -6.47
N GLN A 82 -7.48 -9.27 -6.43
CA GLN A 82 -8.18 -9.94 -7.53
C GLN A 82 -8.12 -9.12 -8.82
N GLU A 83 -8.35 -7.80 -8.74
CA GLU A 83 -8.20 -6.90 -9.89
C GLU A 83 -6.75 -6.83 -10.39
N ALA A 84 -5.78 -6.79 -9.48
CA ALA A 84 -4.36 -6.83 -9.83
C ALA A 84 -4.00 -8.12 -10.59
N LEU A 85 -4.46 -9.30 -10.15
CA LEU A 85 -4.18 -10.58 -10.82
C LEU A 85 -4.62 -10.61 -12.30
N VAL A 86 -5.68 -9.87 -12.65
CA VAL A 86 -6.22 -9.82 -14.02
C VAL A 86 -5.36 -8.94 -14.92
N ARG A 87 -4.72 -7.91 -14.37
CA ARG A 87 -4.02 -6.86 -15.14
C ARG A 87 -2.51 -6.91 -15.03
N GLU A 88 -1.99 -7.69 -14.10
CA GLU A 88 -0.58 -7.66 -13.75
C GLU A 88 0.27 -8.49 -14.74
N ASP A 89 1.09 -7.78 -15.49
CA ASP A 89 2.04 -8.36 -16.45
C ASP A 89 3.35 -8.79 -15.77
N ASN A 90 3.67 -8.29 -14.57
CA ASN A 90 4.84 -8.70 -13.82
C ASN A 90 4.57 -9.99 -13.02
N ASP A 91 5.31 -11.05 -13.35
CA ASP A 91 5.12 -12.39 -12.76
C ASP A 91 5.34 -12.42 -11.23
N ASP A 92 6.30 -11.64 -10.72
CA ASP A 92 6.62 -11.59 -9.29
C ASP A 92 5.49 -10.91 -8.50
N VAL A 93 4.98 -9.78 -9.00
CA VAL A 93 3.83 -9.10 -8.39
C VAL A 93 2.59 -9.99 -8.46
N ARG A 94 2.36 -10.66 -9.60
CA ARG A 94 1.24 -11.60 -9.76
C ARG A 94 1.35 -12.78 -8.80
N LEU A 95 2.55 -13.33 -8.59
CA LEU A 95 2.81 -14.38 -7.61
C LEU A 95 2.52 -13.89 -6.18
N LYS A 96 2.99 -12.69 -5.82
CA LYS A 96 2.75 -12.08 -4.52
C LYS A 96 1.26 -11.93 -4.23
N CYS A 97 0.48 -11.42 -5.18
CA CYS A 97 -0.99 -11.31 -5.05
C CYS A 97 -1.63 -12.67 -4.74
N ARG A 98 -1.24 -13.74 -5.46
CA ARG A 98 -1.76 -15.10 -5.20
C ARG A 98 -1.40 -15.60 -3.80
N GLN A 99 -0.16 -15.38 -3.36
CA GLN A 99 0.30 -15.80 -2.04
C GLN A 99 -0.51 -15.12 -0.92
N VAL A 100 -0.71 -13.80 -1.02
CA VAL A 100 -1.48 -13.04 -0.03
C VAL A 100 -2.94 -13.49 -0.03
N LEU A 101 -3.57 -13.65 -1.20
CA LEU A 101 -4.95 -14.15 -1.29
C LEU A 101 -5.10 -15.56 -0.69
N HIS A 102 -4.13 -16.44 -0.92
CA HIS A 102 -4.13 -17.78 -0.32
C HIS A 102 -4.01 -17.72 1.20
N GLN A 103 -3.10 -16.89 1.72
CA GLN A 103 -2.92 -16.70 3.16
C GLN A 103 -4.19 -16.15 3.83
N MET A 104 -4.87 -15.19 3.20
CA MET A 104 -6.13 -14.64 3.72
C MET A 104 -7.22 -15.70 3.82
N LYS A 105 -7.42 -16.51 2.76
CA LYS A 105 -8.39 -17.63 2.78
C LYS A 105 -8.08 -18.66 3.86
N ALA A 106 -6.82 -19.07 3.97
CA ALA A 106 -6.40 -20.02 4.98
C ALA A 106 -6.70 -19.50 6.40
N SER A 107 -6.55 -18.20 6.64
CA SER A 107 -6.87 -17.59 7.93
C SER A 107 -8.37 -17.50 8.24
N GLU A 108 -9.23 -17.44 7.23
CA GLU A 108 -10.70 -17.48 7.41
C GLU A 108 -11.21 -18.89 7.70
N GLU A 109 -10.57 -19.92 7.14
CA GLU A 109 -10.93 -21.33 7.35
C GLU A 109 -10.54 -21.88 8.74
N THR A 110 -9.74 -21.13 9.52
CA THR A 110 -9.24 -21.57 10.84
C THR A 110 -10.10 -21.13 12.04
N PHE A 111 -11.26 -20.49 11.81
CA PHE A 111 -12.20 -20.03 12.85
C PHE A 111 -13.59 -20.64 12.67
#